data_AF-A0A7S3F3D6-F1
#
_entry.id   AF-A0A7S3F3D6-F1
#
_cell.length_a   1.000
_cell.length_b   1.000
_cell.length_c   1.000
_cell.angle_alpha   90.00
_cell.angle_beta   90.00
_cell.angle_gamma   90.00
#
_symmetry.space_group_name_H-M   'P 1'
#
loop_
_entity.id
_entity.type
_entity.pdbx_description
1 polymer ?
#
loop_
_entity_poly.entity_id
_entity_poly.type
_entity_poly.pdbx_seq_one_letter_code
_entity_poly.pdbx_strand_id
1 'polypeptide(L)'
;MANEANKKRVITNAALMSKWRMIILGANALYVLFRMVYLWDSFSHWHMCGFALTSIIYLATYSLLHKAAAPVYAPLAQGGALISGGEDMRQEGVIEYSWDMLWTTMFIQLTSGFISDLFWLLFIVPPSIGFYFLWIKVIYPWISKPDEPPPETEEMRKRREKEEKRRGVRH
;
A
#
# COMPACT_ATOMS: atom_id res chain seq x y z
N MET A 1 -25.45 -18.35 -10.89
CA MET A 1 -24.27 -18.75 -10.10
C MET A 1 -23.28 -17.60 -9.86
N ALA A 2 -22.83 -16.84 -10.88
CA ALA A 2 -21.89 -15.71 -10.69
C ALA A 2 -22.40 -14.58 -9.76
N ASN A 3 -23.68 -14.21 -9.86
CA ASN A 3 -24.27 -13.17 -9.00
C ASN A 3 -24.41 -13.58 -7.53
N GLU A 4 -24.56 -14.87 -7.22
CA GLU A 4 -24.66 -15.35 -5.84
C GLU A 4 -23.31 -15.34 -5.14
N ALA A 5 -22.25 -15.73 -5.86
CA ALA A 5 -20.88 -15.63 -5.37
C ALA A 5 -20.50 -14.18 -5.06
N ASN A 6 -20.83 -13.23 -5.95
CA ASN A 6 -20.58 -11.81 -5.72
C ASN A 6 -21.39 -11.26 -4.53
N LYS A 7 -22.68 -11.61 -4.41
CA LYS A 7 -23.49 -11.22 -3.24
C LYS A 7 -22.90 -11.74 -1.94
N LYS A 8 -22.48 -13.01 -1.90
CA LYS A 8 -21.82 -13.60 -0.73
C LYS A 8 -20.51 -12.90 -0.39
N ARG A 9 -19.72 -12.51 -1.40
CA ARG A 9 -18.48 -11.74 -1.22
C ARG A 9 -18.73 -10.37 -0.59
N VAL A 10 -19.74 -9.62 -1.06
CA VAL A 10 -20.08 -8.32 -0.46
C VAL A 10 -20.38 -8.43 1.03
N ILE A 11 -21.22 -9.40 1.42
CA ILE A 11 -21.59 -9.62 2.82
C ILE A 11 -20.36 -10.03 3.64
N THR A 12 -19.54 -10.93 3.11
CA THR A 12 -18.33 -11.42 3.78
C THR A 12 -17.31 -10.30 3.98
N ASN A 13 -17.04 -9.52 2.94
CA ASN A 13 -16.10 -8.39 2.98
C ASN A 13 -16.57 -7.31 3.94
N ALA A 14 -17.86 -6.95 3.92
CA ALA A 14 -18.42 -5.96 4.84
C ALA A 14 -18.32 -6.42 6.31
N ALA A 15 -18.64 -7.69 6.59
CA ALA A 15 -18.52 -8.27 7.92
C ALA A 15 -17.05 -8.30 8.40
N LEU A 16 -16.12 -8.66 7.50
CA LEU A 16 -14.69 -8.67 7.80
C LEU A 16 -14.19 -7.26 8.15
N MET A 17 -14.49 -6.26 7.31
CA MET A 17 -14.09 -4.87 7.55
C MET A 17 -14.66 -4.31 8.85
N SER A 18 -15.93 -4.63 9.19
CA SER A 18 -16.53 -4.21 10.46
C SER A 18 -15.84 -4.84 11.67
N LYS A 19 -15.50 -6.13 11.61
CA LYS A 19 -14.74 -6.81 12.67
C LYS A 19 -13.37 -6.15 12.86
N TRP A 20 -12.65 -5.91 11.78
CA TRP A 20 -11.33 -5.28 11.83
C TRP A 20 -11.37 -3.85 12.36
N ARG A 21 -12.39 -3.07 11.98
CA ARG A 21 -12.60 -1.74 12.57
C ARG A 21 -12.75 -1.81 14.09
N MET A 22 -13.52 -2.77 14.61
CA MET A 22 -13.67 -2.95 16.07
C MET A 22 -12.36 -3.35 16.73
N ILE A 23 -11.57 -4.23 16.10
CA ILE A 23 -10.26 -4.66 16.61
C ILE A 23 -9.29 -3.47 16.68
N ILE A 24 -9.19 -2.67 15.61
CA ILE A 24 -8.30 -1.49 15.57
C ILE A 24 -8.73 -0.47 16.63
N LEU A 25 -10.04 -0.18 16.75
CA LEU A 25 -10.55 0.72 17.78
C LEU A 25 -10.28 0.18 19.18
N GLY A 26 -10.45 -1.12 19.40
CA GLY A 26 -10.15 -1.79 20.67
C GLY A 26 -8.67 -1.71 21.03
N ALA A 27 -7.77 -1.93 20.07
CA ALA A 27 -6.32 -1.83 20.27
C ALA A 27 -5.90 -0.40 20.60
N ASN A 28 -6.44 0.60 19.89
CA ASN A 28 -6.17 2.01 20.19
C ASN A 28 -6.74 2.43 21.56
N ALA A 29 -7.95 1.99 21.89
CA ALA A 29 -8.55 2.25 23.20
C ALA A 29 -7.73 1.59 24.32
N LEU A 30 -7.30 0.34 24.15
CA LEU A 30 -6.45 -0.36 25.11
C LEU A 30 -5.11 0.35 25.31
N TYR A 31 -4.47 0.80 24.23
CA TYR A 31 -3.22 1.55 24.29
C TYR A 31 -3.40 2.88 25.05
N VAL A 32 -4.46 3.64 24.73
CA VAL A 32 -4.77 4.90 25.39
C VAL A 32 -5.12 4.70 26.86
N LEU A 33 -5.92 3.69 27.20
CA LEU A 33 -6.27 3.36 28.58
C LEU A 33 -5.04 2.92 29.37
N PHE A 34 -4.19 2.07 28.81
CA PHE A 34 -2.96 1.64 29.46
C PHE A 34 -2.04 2.84 29.72
N ARG A 35 -1.89 3.75 28.75
CA ARG A 35 -1.05 4.94 28.91
C ARG A 35 -1.61 5.93 29.93
N MET A 36 -2.92 6.16 29.92
CA MET A 36 -3.60 7.04 30.91
C MET A 36 -3.52 6.46 32.33
N VAL A 37 -3.66 5.14 32.51
CA VAL A 37 -3.69 4.52 33.84
C VAL A 37 -2.29 4.32 34.43
N TYR A 38 -1.30 3.95 33.62
CA TYR A 38 0.03 3.56 34.12
C TYR A 38 1.13 4.63 33.95
N LEU A 39 1.02 5.56 32.99
CA LEU A 39 2.12 6.42 32.56
C LEU A 39 1.75 7.91 32.46
N TRP A 40 0.91 8.40 33.38
CA TRP A 40 0.50 9.81 33.44
C TRP A 40 1.69 10.79 33.51
N ASP A 41 2.80 10.39 34.14
CA ASP A 41 3.98 11.23 34.36
C ASP A 41 5.02 11.18 33.22
N SER A 42 5.00 10.13 32.39
CA SER A 42 5.91 9.96 31.22
C SER A 42 5.22 10.32 29.90
N PHE A 43 4.33 11.31 29.93
CA PHE A 43 3.62 11.82 28.75
C PHE A 43 4.56 12.67 27.89
N SER A 44 5.58 12.05 27.32
CA SER A 44 6.52 12.71 26.41
C SER A 44 5.88 12.91 25.04
N HIS A 45 6.16 14.05 24.41
CA HIS A 45 5.71 14.37 23.04
C HIS A 45 6.07 13.28 22.03
N TRP A 46 7.11 12.48 22.30
CA TRP A 46 7.53 11.35 21.49
C TRP A 46 6.43 10.29 21.31
N HIS A 47 5.71 9.96 22.37
CA HIS A 47 4.64 8.96 22.37
C HIS A 47 3.38 9.46 21.67
N MET A 48 3.10 10.76 21.75
CA MET A 48 2.03 11.41 20.98
C MET A 48 2.32 11.37 19.48
N CYS A 49 3.54 11.70 19.07
CA CYS A 49 3.96 11.62 17.67
C CYS A 49 3.88 10.18 17.16
N GLY A 50 4.33 9.20 17.96
CA GLY A 50 4.22 7.79 17.63
C GLY A 50 2.76 7.32 17.50
N PHE A 51 1.89 7.72 18.42
CA PHE A 51 0.46 7.40 18.35
C PHE A 51 -0.22 8.03 17.13
N ALA A 52 0.13 9.28 16.80
CA ALA A 52 -0.37 9.94 15.59
C ALA A 52 0.10 9.21 14.33
N LEU A 53 1.37 8.79 14.27
CA LEU A 53 1.93 8.07 13.13
C LEU A 53 1.25 6.70 12.92
N THR A 54 1.10 5.92 13.98
CA THR A 54 0.40 4.62 13.94
C THR A 54 -1.06 4.80 13.55
N SER A 55 -1.73 5.84 14.06
CA SER A 55 -3.10 6.20 13.66
C SER A 55 -3.21 6.52 12.17
N ILE A 56 -2.27 7.31 11.62
CA ILE A 56 -2.24 7.62 10.18
C ILE A 56 -2.07 6.34 9.35
N ILE A 57 -1.21 5.41 9.78
CA ILE A 57 -0.99 4.16 9.05
C ILE A 57 -2.19 3.24 9.11
N TYR A 58 -2.88 3.15 10.25
CA TYR A 58 -4.16 2.43 10.31
C TYR A 58 -5.19 3.04 9.37
N LEU A 59 -5.30 4.37 9.35
CA LEU A 59 -6.23 5.05 8.45
C LEU A 59 -5.89 4.77 6.98
N ALA A 60 -4.61 4.87 6.61
CA ALA A 60 -4.14 4.60 5.25
C ALA A 60 -4.42 3.14 4.84
N THR A 61 -3.94 2.16 5.60
CA THR A 61 -4.11 0.73 5.30
C THR A 61 -5.58 0.30 5.32
N TYR A 62 -6.36 0.74 6.30
CA TYR A 62 -7.79 0.47 6.37
C TYR A 62 -8.54 1.10 5.20
N SER A 63 -8.16 2.32 4.77
CA SER A 63 -8.80 2.97 3.62
C SER A 63 -8.52 2.23 2.30
N LEU A 64 -7.32 1.66 2.14
CA LEU A 64 -6.97 0.85 0.99
C LEU A 64 -7.77 -0.46 0.98
N LEU A 65 -7.80 -1.17 2.11
CA LEU A 65 -8.61 -2.38 2.27
C LEU A 65 -10.11 -2.12 2.07
N HIS A 66 -10.61 -1.00 2.59
CA HIS A 66 -12.02 -0.63 2.43
C HIS A 66 -12.39 -0.34 0.97
N LYS A 67 -11.52 0.35 0.23
CA LYS A 67 -11.71 0.59 -1.20
C LYS A 67 -11.64 -0.70 -2.01
N ALA A 68 -10.69 -1.59 -1.70
CA ALA A 68 -10.60 -2.90 -2.33
C ALA A 68 -11.83 -3.77 -2.04
N ALA A 69 -12.38 -3.67 -0.82
CA ALA A 69 -13.57 -4.40 -0.39
C ALA A 69 -14.89 -3.84 -0.92
N ALA A 70 -14.90 -2.62 -1.47
CA ALA A 70 -16.12 -1.92 -1.82
C ALA A 70 -16.81 -2.56 -3.04
N PRO A 71 -18.11 -2.85 -2.96
CA PRO A 71 -18.88 -3.32 -4.11
C PRO A 71 -19.03 -2.24 -5.17
N VAL A 72 -18.95 -2.64 -6.44
CA VAL A 72 -19.19 -1.78 -7.60
C VAL A 72 -20.56 -2.09 -8.19
N TYR A 73 -21.42 -1.07 -8.25
CA TYR A 73 -22.77 -1.16 -8.80
C TYR A 73 -22.86 -0.42 -10.13
N ALA A 74 -23.71 -0.90 -11.03
CA ALA A 74 -24.02 -0.22 -12.28
C ALA A 74 -24.77 1.09 -12.00
N PRO A 75 -24.65 2.10 -12.90
CA PRO A 75 -25.43 3.32 -12.78
C PRO A 75 -26.92 3.03 -12.64
N LEU A 76 -27.62 3.83 -11.83
CA LEU A 76 -29.06 3.63 -11.55
C LEU A 76 -29.90 3.62 -12.84
N ALA A 77 -29.47 4.39 -13.86
CA ALA A 77 -30.07 4.44 -15.19
C ALA A 77 -30.06 3.10 -15.94
N GLN A 78 -29.19 2.16 -15.57
CA GLN A 78 -29.08 0.82 -16.15
C GLN A 78 -29.63 -0.29 -15.23
N GLY A 79 -30.38 0.09 -14.18
CA GLY A 79 -31.04 -0.87 -13.29
C GLY A 79 -30.26 -1.26 -12.03
N GLY A 80 -29.12 -0.61 -11.74
CA GLY A 80 -28.44 -0.72 -10.44
C GLY A 80 -27.89 -2.12 -10.11
N ALA A 81 -27.66 -2.96 -11.11
CA ALA A 81 -27.15 -4.32 -10.91
C ALA A 81 -25.73 -4.32 -10.30
N LEU A 82 -25.47 -5.30 -9.43
CA LEU A 82 -24.13 -5.51 -8.85
C LEU A 82 -23.16 -5.99 -9.93
N ILE A 83 -22.14 -5.17 -10.24
CA ILE A 83 -21.12 -5.48 -11.25
C ILE A 83 -20.01 -6.34 -10.63
N SER A 84 -19.51 -5.94 -9.45
CA SER A 84 -18.47 -6.66 -8.74
C SER A 84 -18.67 -6.55 -7.23
N GLY A 85 -18.39 -7.65 -6.51
CA GLY A 85 -18.49 -7.69 -5.05
C GLY A 85 -17.30 -7.10 -4.29
N GLY A 86 -16.37 -6.44 -5.00
CA GLY A 86 -15.06 -6.05 -4.50
C GLY A 86 -13.99 -7.10 -4.78
N GLU A 87 -12.73 -6.75 -4.53
CA GLU A 87 -11.58 -7.66 -4.61
C GLU A 87 -11.63 -8.71 -3.49
N ASP A 88 -11.00 -9.86 -3.73
CA ASP A 88 -10.93 -10.92 -2.73
C ASP A 88 -9.96 -10.50 -1.63
N MET A 89 -10.40 -10.47 -0.37
CA MET A 89 -9.60 -10.01 0.77
C MET A 89 -8.37 -10.89 1.07
N ARG A 90 -8.22 -12.01 0.36
CA ARG A 90 -7.08 -12.93 0.43
C ARG A 90 -6.21 -12.91 -0.83
N GLN A 91 -6.42 -11.93 -1.71
CA GLN A 91 -5.64 -11.82 -2.93
C GLN A 91 -4.19 -11.44 -2.62
N GLU A 92 -3.26 -12.15 -3.25
CA GLU A 92 -1.83 -11.85 -3.19
C GLU A 92 -1.53 -10.48 -3.80
N GLY A 93 -0.54 -9.78 -3.23
CA GLY A 93 -0.13 -8.45 -3.67
C GLY A 93 -0.59 -7.35 -2.71
N VAL A 94 -1.23 -6.29 -3.21
CA VAL A 94 -1.46 -5.06 -2.43
C VAL A 94 -2.33 -5.30 -1.18
N ILE A 95 -3.31 -6.21 -1.25
CA ILE A 95 -4.18 -6.55 -0.13
C ILE A 95 -3.40 -7.32 0.95
N GLU A 96 -2.60 -8.30 0.56
CA GLU A 96 -1.70 -9.04 1.46
C GLU A 96 -0.72 -8.11 2.18
N TYR A 97 -0.03 -7.23 1.44
CA TYR A 97 0.86 -6.24 2.05
C TYR A 97 0.13 -5.28 3.00
N SER A 98 -1.13 -4.95 2.69
CA SER A 98 -1.96 -4.12 3.58
C SER A 98 -2.30 -4.85 4.88
N TRP A 99 -2.56 -6.16 4.83
CA TRP A 99 -2.76 -6.98 6.03
C TRP A 99 -1.49 -7.09 6.85
N ASP A 100 -0.35 -7.35 6.22
CA ASP A 100 0.95 -7.44 6.91
C ASP A 100 1.31 -6.13 7.61
N MET A 101 1.07 -5.00 6.94
CA MET A 101 1.30 -3.68 7.51
C MET A 101 0.39 -3.44 8.73
N LEU A 102 -0.88 -3.84 8.65
CA LEU A 102 -1.86 -3.70 9.74
C LEU A 102 -1.47 -4.54 10.96
N TRP A 103 -1.13 -5.82 10.75
CA TRP A 103 -0.64 -6.71 11.81
C TRP A 103 0.65 -6.21 12.45
N THR A 104 1.62 -5.79 11.63
CA THR A 104 2.90 -5.27 12.11
C THR A 104 2.71 -4.00 12.93
N THR A 105 1.84 -3.08 12.48
CA THR A 105 1.52 -1.84 13.20
C THR A 105 0.89 -2.14 14.56
N MET A 106 -0.07 -3.09 14.62
CA MET A 106 -0.67 -3.53 15.89
C MET A 106 0.35 -4.15 16.84
N PHE A 107 1.21 -5.01 16.31
CA PHE A 107 2.25 -5.65 17.11
C PHE A 107 3.22 -4.62 17.70
N ILE A 108 3.71 -3.68 16.88
CA ILE A 108 4.64 -2.64 17.35
C ILE A 108 3.96 -1.72 18.37
N GLN A 109 2.71 -1.30 18.13
CA GLN A 109 1.97 -0.42 19.06
C GLN A 109 1.74 -1.07 20.43
N LEU A 110 1.37 -2.36 20.46
CA LEU A 110 1.19 -3.07 21.72
C LEU A 110 2.55 -3.30 22.41
N THR A 111 3.55 -3.74 21.66
CA THR A 111 4.89 -4.04 22.22
C THR A 111 5.57 -2.78 22.76
N SER A 112 5.46 -1.65 22.07
CA SER A 112 5.97 -0.36 22.56
C SER A 112 5.17 0.16 23.76
N GLY A 113 3.87 -0.17 23.83
CA GLY A 113 3.02 0.13 24.97
C GLY A 113 3.42 -0.62 26.24
N PHE A 114 3.68 -1.93 26.13
CA PHE A 114 3.86 -2.84 27.27
C PHE A 114 5.31 -3.11 27.68
N ILE A 115 6.27 -3.07 26.74
CA ILE A 115 7.64 -3.58 26.99
C ILE A 115 8.67 -2.45 27.04
N SER A 116 8.84 -1.71 25.95
CA SER A 116 9.91 -0.70 25.86
C SER A 116 9.73 0.26 24.69
N ASP A 117 10.14 1.51 24.86
CA ASP A 117 10.12 2.53 23.81
C ASP A 117 11.10 2.25 22.67
N LEU A 118 12.07 1.35 22.84
CA LEU A 118 13.01 0.95 21.79
C LEU A 118 12.30 0.33 20.57
N PHE A 119 11.12 -0.27 20.77
CA PHE A 119 10.34 -0.89 19.71
C PHE A 119 9.78 0.11 18.70
N TRP A 120 9.76 1.40 19.02
CA TRP A 120 9.48 2.45 18.03
C TRP A 120 10.48 2.46 16.87
N LEU A 121 11.72 1.97 17.06
CA LEU A 121 12.70 1.84 15.99
C LEU A 121 12.32 0.79 14.95
N LEU A 122 11.55 -0.25 15.31
CA LEU A 122 11.04 -1.21 14.32
C LEU A 122 10.10 -0.53 13.31
N PHE A 123 9.51 0.61 13.68
CA PHE A 123 8.66 1.39 12.81
C PHE A 123 9.43 2.09 11.67
N ILE A 124 10.77 2.13 11.72
CA ILE A 124 11.62 2.56 10.60
C ILE A 124 11.70 1.47 9.52
N VAL A 125 11.47 0.20 9.86
CA VAL A 125 11.61 -0.91 8.90
C VAL A 125 10.62 -0.80 7.73
N PRO A 126 9.29 -0.61 7.94
CA PRO A 126 8.36 -0.46 6.82
C PRO A 126 8.66 0.71 5.86
N PRO A 127 8.94 1.96 6.32
CA PRO A 127 9.31 3.04 5.42
C PRO A 127 10.68 2.81 4.75
N SER A 128 11.61 2.11 5.40
CA SER A 128 12.90 1.74 4.78
C SER A 128 12.70 0.77 3.62
N ILE A 129 11.84 -0.22 3.78
CA ILE A 129 11.48 -1.18 2.71
C ILE A 129 10.74 -0.44 1.59
N GLY A 130 9.77 0.42 1.93
CA GLY A 130 9.04 1.24 0.96
C GLY A 130 9.97 2.15 0.15
N PHE A 131 10.90 2.82 0.82
CA PHE A 131 11.92 3.65 0.18
C PHE A 131 12.84 2.83 -0.72
N TYR A 132 13.27 1.64 -0.30
CA TYR A 132 14.08 0.73 -1.11
C TYR A 132 13.34 0.31 -2.39
N PHE A 133 12.06 -0.05 -2.30
CA PHE A 133 11.25 -0.39 -3.48
C PHE A 133 11.03 0.82 -4.39
N LEU A 134 10.77 2.00 -3.84
CA LEU A 134 10.62 3.24 -4.60
C LEU A 134 11.94 3.62 -5.29
N TRP A 135 13.06 3.43 -4.61
CA TRP A 135 14.39 3.63 -5.15
C TRP A 135 14.63 2.70 -6.34
N ILE A 136 14.33 1.41 -6.23
CA ILE A 136 14.57 0.44 -7.31
C ILE A 136 13.58 0.55 -8.48
N LYS A 137 12.30 0.85 -8.20
CA LYS A 137 11.24 0.83 -9.22
C LYS A 137 11.00 2.18 -9.89
N VAL A 138 11.29 3.29 -9.22
CA VAL A 138 10.99 4.64 -9.72
C VAL A 138 12.27 5.42 -9.95
N ILE A 139 13.11 5.57 -8.92
CA ILE A 139 14.27 6.48 -8.98
C ILE A 139 15.39 5.88 -9.84
N TYR A 140 15.76 4.62 -9.60
CA TYR A 140 16.84 3.95 -10.31
C TYR A 140 16.55 3.84 -11.83
N PRO A 141 15.36 3.41 -12.29
CA PRO A 141 15.05 3.40 -13.71
C PRO A 141 14.90 4.82 -14.29
N TRP A 142 14.56 5.83 -13.48
CA TRP A 142 14.50 7.21 -13.94
C TRP A 142 15.89 7.83 -14.13
N ILE A 143 16.83 7.55 -13.23
CA ILE A 143 18.23 8.03 -13.30
C ILE A 143 19.06 7.20 -14.29
N SER A 144 18.81 5.89 -14.39
CA SER A 144 19.59 4.96 -15.21
C SER A 144 19.01 4.69 -16.59
N LYS A 145 17.97 5.41 -17.03
CA LYS A 145 17.59 5.44 -18.45
C LYS A 145 18.74 6.09 -19.23
N PRO A 146 19.44 5.36 -20.12
CA PRO A 146 20.21 6.02 -21.16
C PRO A 146 19.21 6.81 -21.99
N ASP A 147 19.54 8.05 -22.37
CA ASP A 147 18.73 8.84 -23.30
C ASP A 147 18.33 7.93 -24.48
N GLU A 148 17.02 7.71 -24.67
CA GLU A 148 16.53 7.08 -25.89
C GLU A 148 17.07 7.93 -27.04
N PRO A 149 17.90 7.38 -27.96
CA PRO A 149 18.31 8.14 -29.12
C PRO A 149 17.03 8.60 -29.81
N PRO A 150 16.93 9.89 -30.20
CA PRO A 150 15.72 10.44 -30.77
C PRO A 150 15.25 9.54 -31.92
N PRO A 151 13.92 9.36 -32.10
CA PRO A 151 13.37 8.43 -33.08
C PRO A 151 14.10 8.61 -34.40
N GLU A 152 14.70 7.53 -34.90
CA GLU A 152 15.56 7.55 -36.07
C GLU A 152 14.73 8.03 -37.27
N THR A 153 14.76 9.32 -37.56
CA THR A 153 14.04 9.91 -38.71
C THR A 153 14.51 9.19 -39.96
N GLU A 154 13.64 8.99 -40.94
CA GLU A 154 13.97 8.25 -42.15
C GLU A 154 15.20 8.80 -42.90
N GLU A 155 15.53 10.08 -42.70
CA GLU A 155 16.80 10.68 -43.14
C GLU A 155 18.04 10.14 -42.43
N MET A 156 17.99 9.90 -41.12
CA MET A 156 19.10 9.32 -40.35
C MET A 156 19.34 7.87 -40.76
N ARG A 157 18.28 7.09 -41.01
CA ARG A 157 18.38 5.72 -41.53
C ARG A 157 19.01 5.69 -42.94
N LYS A 158 18.58 6.59 -43.83
CA LYS A 158 19.16 6.74 -45.19
C LYS A 158 20.61 7.23 -45.16
N ARG A 159 21.01 8.09 -44.20
CA ARG A 159 22.41 8.52 -44.01
C ARG A 159 23.28 7.36 -43.51
N ARG A 160 22.78 6.57 -42.56
CA ARG A 160 23.49 5.42 -42.00
C ARG A 160 23.67 4.30 -43.03
N GLU A 161 22.62 3.97 -43.80
CA GLU A 161 22.71 3.01 -44.91
C GLU A 161 23.69 3.48 -46.00
N LYS A 162 23.75 4.79 -46.29
CA LYS A 162 24.75 5.34 -47.23
C LYS A 162 26.18 5.27 -46.69
N GLU A 163 26.39 5.48 -45.39
CA GLU A 163 27.71 5.33 -44.75
C GLU A 163 28.16 3.88 -44.66
N GLU A 164 27.26 2.95 -44.33
CA GLU A 164 27.56 1.51 -44.31
C GLU A 164 27.90 0.99 -45.70
N LYS A 165 27.17 1.41 -46.74
CA LYS A 165 27.53 1.11 -48.13
C LYS A 165 28.86 1.72 -48.55
N ARG A 166 29.24 2.89 -48.02
CA ARG A 166 30.56 3.50 -48.29
C ARG A 166 31.70 2.79 -47.54
N ARG A 167 31.44 2.25 -46.35
CA ARG A 167 32.43 1.49 -45.57
C ARG A 167 32.61 0.06 -46.09
N GLY A 168 31.55 -0.59 -46.56
CA GLY A 168 31.61 -1.94 -47.14
C GLY A 168 32.25 -2.03 -48.53
N VAL A 169 32.51 -0.90 -49.21
CA VAL A 169 33.17 -0.83 -50.53
C VAL A 169 34.69 -0.59 -50.39
N ARG A 170 35.22 -0.44 -49.17
CA ARG A 170 36.66 -0.25 -48.89
C ARG A 170 37.35 -1.50 -48.33
N HIS A 171 36.89 -2.69 -48.71
CA HIS A 171 37.61 -3.94 -48.43
C HIS A 171 37.82 -4.75 -49.70
#